data_AF-A0A496W3X9-F1
#
_entry.id   AF-A0A496W3X9-F1
#
_cell.length_a   1.000
_cell.length_b   1.000
_cell.length_c   1.000
_cell.angle_alpha   90.00
_cell.angle_beta   90.00
_cell.angle_gamma   90.00
#
_symmetry.space_group_name_H-M   'P 1'
#
loop_
_entity.id
_entity.type
_entity.pdbx_description
1 polymer ?
#
loop_
_entity_poly.entity_id
_entity_poly.type
_entity_poly.pdbx_seq_one_letter_code
_entity_poly.pdbx_strand_id
1 'polypeptide(L)'
;MEYFKPQYMTSCLYVILLMFSNFVNAQTSSELTTPTPTKAEQHSSTHSQSSVSSQTLAQNQPRATVLLNPQSSSVNVLKTTGKQNTLTPSTTSTANPLLSKLIIQNPTDDPRIYALMEQFERLKLQNAVLSMQNLIQAEKYQQALLAVQHEKDNLQLNNELQLEKARQEWVELIAAQEKLQLENEFQSAQQQQILAKLETLKTHSELENYLHEQEHKKTLAKLELEREQLALQNALLEEKNKQEELKIQLKTAQLNFEIAQFEFEKTQKGLDMEELAEKISAREQIEFWESQVNSPKQYLKVPFINDHLIISDRKIELEEVIYPGTAAYVNERIHYYNNKTTEYPIFMVIDTCYGGSVMEGSKILEAMKASRAPVYVVVKSLAASMAAVITTLAERSYAYPNAVIVHHQLWTLAIGNQRELEEQLEMAKDWTKRIMYPVAEKMGLSMEELVKKMYEKNSIGDWYEFADVASKLKWVDTVVKDIRDTSFNRQPMATEEEEEGGMMMLRSALSEKVDQQGQRYLKLPRLSPLDFYFLYNPDDYYR
;
A
#
# COMPACT_ATOMS: atom_id res chain seq x y z
N MET A 1 -77.37 70.08 -23.15
CA MET A 1 -77.76 69.14 -24.22
C MET A 1 -77.39 69.77 -25.56
N GLU A 2 -77.47 68.98 -26.63
CA GLU A 2 -76.97 69.27 -27.98
C GLU A 2 -75.42 69.23 -28.12
N TYR A 3 -74.97 69.04 -29.36
CA TYR A 3 -73.60 68.68 -29.77
C TYR A 3 -73.04 67.33 -29.26
N PHE A 4 -73.71 66.24 -29.65
CA PHE A 4 -73.05 64.96 -29.93
C PHE A 4 -73.37 64.52 -31.37
N LYS A 5 -72.36 64.18 -32.17
CA LYS A 5 -72.54 63.70 -33.56
C LYS A 5 -72.64 62.17 -33.59
N PRO A 6 -73.59 61.56 -34.35
CA PRO A 6 -73.81 60.10 -34.32
C PRO A 6 -72.62 59.22 -34.74
N GLN A 7 -71.68 59.75 -35.53
CA GLN A 7 -70.62 58.98 -36.19
C GLN A 7 -69.60 58.31 -35.24
N TYR A 8 -69.51 58.75 -33.98
CA TYR A 8 -68.59 58.18 -33.00
C TYR A 8 -69.13 56.91 -32.31
N MET A 9 -70.47 56.77 -32.17
CA MET A 9 -71.08 55.63 -31.48
C MET A 9 -70.81 54.29 -32.18
N THR A 10 -70.80 54.28 -33.51
CA THR A 10 -70.59 53.07 -34.33
C THR A 10 -69.17 52.50 -34.23
N SER A 11 -68.17 53.31 -33.86
CA SER A 11 -66.80 52.83 -33.68
C SER A 11 -66.60 52.17 -32.31
N CYS A 12 -67.04 52.82 -31.23
CA CYS A 12 -66.92 52.28 -29.87
C CYS A 12 -67.67 50.95 -29.70
N LEU A 13 -68.87 50.81 -30.29
CA LEU A 13 -69.64 49.56 -30.26
C LEU A 13 -68.89 48.38 -30.94
N TYR A 14 -68.08 48.64 -31.95
CA TYR A 14 -67.32 47.59 -32.67
C TYR A 14 -66.14 47.06 -31.83
N VAL A 15 -65.43 47.97 -31.13
CA VAL A 15 -64.33 47.62 -30.22
C VAL A 15 -64.84 46.79 -29.03
N ILE A 16 -65.99 47.17 -28.45
CA ILE A 16 -66.60 46.43 -27.34
C ILE A 16 -66.99 45.01 -27.78
N LEU A 17 -67.53 44.83 -28.99
CA LEU A 17 -67.90 43.51 -29.51
C LEU A 17 -66.70 42.55 -29.64
N LEU A 18 -65.56 43.06 -30.11
CA LEU A 18 -64.32 42.28 -30.28
C LEU A 18 -63.71 41.83 -28.95
N MET A 19 -63.85 42.63 -27.89
CA MET A 19 -63.36 42.26 -26.55
C MET A 19 -64.09 41.04 -25.97
N PHE A 20 -65.42 40.99 -26.11
CA PHE A 20 -66.21 39.86 -25.58
C PHE A 20 -65.97 38.54 -26.31
N SER A 21 -65.74 38.55 -27.62
CA SER A 21 -65.51 37.32 -28.39
C SER A 21 -64.24 36.56 -27.99
N ASN A 22 -63.18 37.27 -27.60
CA ASN A 22 -61.91 36.65 -27.21
C ASN A 22 -61.95 35.97 -25.84
N PHE A 23 -62.85 36.39 -24.94
CA PHE A 23 -62.91 35.87 -23.57
C PHE A 23 -63.45 34.42 -23.50
N VAL A 24 -64.30 34.02 -24.45
CA VAL A 24 -64.94 32.70 -24.47
C VAL A 24 -63.97 31.58 -24.88
N ASN A 25 -63.05 31.85 -25.82
CA ASN A 25 -62.12 30.85 -26.34
C ASN A 25 -60.99 30.47 -25.36
N ALA A 26 -60.79 31.23 -24.28
CA ALA A 26 -59.66 31.05 -23.37
C ALA A 26 -59.87 29.93 -22.32
N GLN A 27 -61.07 29.36 -22.19
CA GLN A 27 -61.39 28.39 -21.12
C GLN A 27 -61.17 26.90 -21.51
N THR A 28 -60.77 26.59 -22.74
CA THR A 28 -60.70 25.20 -23.24
C THR A 28 -59.30 24.79 -23.74
N SER A 29 -58.26 24.93 -22.90
CA SER A 29 -56.94 24.32 -23.11
C SER A 29 -56.08 24.31 -21.84
N SER A 30 -56.06 23.17 -21.12
CA SER A 30 -55.04 22.89 -20.08
C SER A 30 -54.95 21.39 -19.81
N GLU A 31 -54.07 20.69 -20.51
CA GLU A 31 -53.69 19.30 -20.17
C GLU A 31 -52.43 19.25 -19.31
N LEU A 32 -52.27 18.10 -18.64
CA LEU A 32 -51.40 17.92 -17.48
C LEU A 32 -50.11 17.18 -17.86
N THR A 33 -48.96 17.64 -17.37
CA THR A 33 -47.69 16.88 -17.43
C THR A 33 -47.04 16.78 -16.05
N THR A 34 -46.40 15.64 -15.77
CA THR A 34 -45.87 15.28 -14.45
C THR A 34 -44.36 15.02 -14.49
N PRO A 35 -43.60 15.37 -13.43
CA PRO A 35 -42.15 15.12 -13.37
C PRO A 35 -41.81 13.74 -12.80
N THR A 36 -40.64 13.21 -13.16
CA THR A 36 -40.08 11.93 -12.66
C THR A 36 -38.89 12.21 -11.71
N PRO A 37 -38.77 11.53 -10.55
CA PRO A 37 -37.74 11.85 -9.55
C PRO A 37 -36.39 11.13 -9.75
N THR A 38 -35.33 11.77 -9.24
CA THR A 38 -33.93 11.34 -9.30
C THR A 38 -33.56 10.29 -8.23
N LYS A 39 -32.53 9.47 -8.48
CA LYS A 39 -31.91 8.60 -7.46
C LYS A 39 -30.97 9.38 -6.55
N ALA A 40 -30.76 8.86 -5.33
CA ALA A 40 -29.77 9.34 -4.37
C ALA A 40 -28.68 8.28 -4.10
N GLU A 41 -27.50 8.73 -3.70
CA GLU A 41 -26.39 7.90 -3.22
C GLU A 41 -26.27 7.97 -1.68
N GLN A 42 -25.59 6.99 -1.05
CA GLN A 42 -25.22 7.04 0.37
C GLN A 42 -23.81 6.46 0.61
N HIS A 43 -23.16 6.97 1.66
CA HIS A 43 -21.76 6.74 2.05
C HIS A 43 -21.60 5.80 3.27
N SER A 44 -20.36 5.70 3.81
CA SER A 44 -19.84 4.92 4.96
C SER A 44 -19.50 3.43 4.67
N SER A 45 -18.30 2.88 4.94
CA SER A 45 -17.32 2.94 6.06
C SER A 45 -17.78 2.15 7.31
N THR A 46 -16.98 1.42 8.11
CA THR A 46 -15.54 1.46 8.49
C THR A 46 -14.90 0.03 8.54
N HIS A 47 -13.98 -0.33 9.47
CA HIS A 47 -12.51 -0.28 9.35
C HIS A 47 -11.79 -1.29 10.32
N SER A 48 -10.45 -1.47 10.23
CA SER A 48 -9.51 -2.08 11.24
C SER A 48 -9.66 -3.59 11.59
N GLN A 49 -8.70 -4.39 12.12
CA GLN A 49 -7.23 -4.39 12.45
C GLN A 49 -6.87 -5.90 12.75
N SER A 50 -5.72 -6.58 12.59
CA SER A 50 -4.24 -6.39 12.53
C SER A 50 -3.48 -7.11 13.69
N SER A 51 -2.66 -8.15 13.42
CA SER A 51 -1.70 -8.83 14.35
C SER A 51 -0.70 -9.75 13.58
N VAL A 52 0.54 -10.14 13.97
CA VAL A 52 1.45 -9.99 15.15
C VAL A 52 1.35 -11.09 16.24
N SER A 53 2.39 -11.80 16.75
CA SER A 53 3.81 -12.08 16.35
C SER A 53 4.48 -13.17 17.26
N SER A 54 5.70 -13.66 16.91
CA SER A 54 6.72 -14.40 17.74
C SER A 54 6.37 -15.84 18.25
N GLN A 55 7.19 -16.90 18.06
CA GLN A 55 8.52 -17.31 18.65
C GLN A 55 8.44 -17.77 20.14
N THR A 56 9.16 -18.80 20.66
CA THR A 56 10.63 -19.10 20.58
C THR A 56 11.00 -20.56 21.00
N LEU A 57 12.30 -20.92 20.93
CA LEU A 57 13.11 -22.13 21.34
C LEU A 57 12.79 -22.83 22.71
N ALA A 58 13.40 -23.96 23.17
CA ALA A 58 14.14 -25.16 22.66
C ALA A 58 14.63 -26.05 23.87
N GLN A 59 15.22 -27.26 23.66
CA GLN A 59 16.08 -28.10 24.58
C GLN A 59 16.21 -29.57 24.02
N ASN A 60 17.15 -30.51 24.34
CA ASN A 60 18.42 -30.56 25.10
C ASN A 60 19.32 -31.81 24.70
N GLN A 61 20.56 -31.95 25.22
CA GLN A 61 21.46 -33.16 25.13
C GLN A 61 22.24 -33.43 26.48
N PRO A 62 23.40 -34.17 26.60
CA PRO A 62 23.51 -35.64 26.79
C PRO A 62 24.54 -36.16 27.89
N ARG A 63 24.67 -37.50 28.09
CA ARG A 63 25.85 -38.30 28.62
C ARG A 63 25.52 -39.82 28.72
N ALA A 64 26.38 -40.88 28.68
CA ALA A 64 27.84 -41.16 28.62
C ALA A 64 28.66 -41.24 29.95
N THR A 65 29.60 -42.18 30.25
CA THR A 65 30.10 -43.49 29.70
C THR A 65 31.04 -44.21 30.75
N VAL A 66 31.36 -45.53 30.64
CA VAL A 66 32.29 -46.30 31.56
C VAL A 66 33.08 -47.47 30.86
N LEU A 67 33.93 -48.26 31.56
CA LEU A 67 35.00 -49.18 31.02
C LEU A 67 35.40 -50.34 32.01
N LEU A 68 36.07 -51.46 31.58
CA LEU A 68 37.23 -52.20 32.22
C LEU A 68 37.63 -53.58 31.55
N ASN A 69 38.88 -54.12 31.76
CA ASN A 69 39.59 -55.28 31.07
C ASN A 69 40.76 -55.88 31.97
N PRO A 70 41.84 -56.70 31.63
CA PRO A 70 42.37 -57.50 30.46
C PRO A 70 43.14 -58.88 30.72
N GLN A 71 43.93 -59.42 29.73
CA GLN A 71 45.16 -60.34 29.78
C GLN A 71 45.09 -61.91 30.04
N SER A 72 46.11 -62.81 29.85
CA SER A 72 47.21 -63.04 28.82
C SER A 72 48.18 -64.29 29.05
N SER A 73 48.72 -64.98 28.00
CA SER A 73 50.02 -65.80 27.89
C SER A 73 50.17 -67.21 28.58
N SER A 74 51.17 -68.15 28.39
CA SER A 74 52.15 -68.67 27.34
C SER A 74 53.07 -69.84 27.92
N VAL A 75 53.98 -70.69 27.32
CA VAL A 75 54.33 -71.36 25.99
C VAL A 75 55.57 -72.38 26.14
N ASN A 76 55.73 -73.44 25.28
CA ASN A 76 56.93 -74.32 24.93
C ASN A 76 57.50 -75.45 25.89
N VAL A 77 58.49 -76.36 25.55
CA VAL A 77 58.69 -77.41 24.45
C VAL A 77 60.12 -78.11 24.44
N LEU A 78 60.30 -79.36 23.87
CA LEU A 78 61.49 -80.01 23.18
C LEU A 78 62.33 -81.26 23.74
N LYS A 79 62.45 -82.35 22.93
CA LYS A 79 63.54 -83.36 22.57
C LYS A 79 63.96 -84.69 23.30
N THR A 80 65.15 -85.28 23.00
CA THR A 80 65.40 -86.73 22.56
C THR A 80 66.89 -87.24 22.69
N THR A 81 67.45 -88.50 22.52
CA THR A 81 67.12 -89.98 22.37
C THR A 81 68.40 -90.90 22.10
N GLY A 82 68.52 -92.21 22.45
CA GLY A 82 69.37 -93.23 21.69
C GLY A 82 70.03 -94.55 22.28
N LYS A 83 69.58 -95.77 21.86
CA LYS A 83 70.24 -96.99 21.20
C LYS A 83 71.31 -98.03 21.77
N GLN A 84 71.03 -99.35 21.55
CA GLN A 84 71.80 -100.48 20.85
C GLN A 84 72.69 -101.64 21.46
N ASN A 85 72.44 -102.91 20.97
CA ASN A 85 73.30 -104.14 20.70
C ASN A 85 73.82 -105.16 21.80
N THR A 86 74.25 -106.45 21.60
CA THR A 86 73.83 -107.70 20.81
C THR A 86 74.75 -109.00 20.99
N LEU A 87 74.23 -110.26 20.76
CA LEU A 87 74.85 -111.56 20.24
C LEU A 87 75.33 -112.80 21.13
N THR A 88 75.44 -114.03 20.52
CA THR A 88 75.62 -115.46 21.06
C THR A 88 76.37 -116.42 20.03
N PRO A 89 76.39 -117.82 19.92
CA PRO A 89 75.86 -119.06 20.63
C PRO A 89 76.72 -120.43 20.61
N SER A 90 76.14 -121.65 20.88
CA SER A 90 76.31 -123.04 20.23
C SER A 90 77.07 -124.35 20.78
N THR A 91 76.30 -125.47 21.05
CA THR A 91 76.34 -126.96 20.62
C THR A 91 77.29 -128.20 21.04
N THR A 92 76.67 -129.34 21.55
CA THR A 92 76.74 -130.87 21.24
C THR A 92 77.77 -132.02 21.69
N SER A 93 77.30 -133.29 22.04
CA SER A 93 77.83 -134.73 21.78
C SER A 93 77.88 -135.90 22.91
N THR A 94 78.31 -137.21 22.66
CA THR A 94 77.84 -138.54 23.32
C THR A 94 78.74 -139.88 23.56
N ALA A 95 78.49 -140.73 24.65
CA ALA A 95 78.43 -142.28 24.90
C ALA A 95 79.54 -143.47 25.07
N ASN A 96 79.33 -144.49 26.02
CA ASN A 96 79.63 -146.03 26.15
C ASN A 96 80.85 -146.86 26.90
N PRO A 97 80.80 -148.23 27.29
CA PRO A 97 81.55 -148.99 28.45
C PRO A 97 82.12 -150.53 28.39
N LEU A 98 82.79 -151.21 29.44
CA LEU A 98 83.00 -152.75 29.76
C LEU A 98 83.77 -153.36 31.08
N LEU A 99 84.15 -154.71 31.27
CA LEU A 99 84.49 -155.53 32.58
C LEU A 99 85.38 -156.92 32.60
N SER A 100 85.99 -157.51 33.73
CA SER A 100 86.45 -159.01 34.02
C SER A 100 87.07 -159.55 35.45
N LYS A 101 87.84 -160.73 35.64
CA LYS A 101 87.88 -161.72 36.86
C LYS A 101 89.10 -162.80 37.17
N LEU A 102 89.40 -163.40 38.41
CA LEU A 102 89.96 -164.82 38.85
C LEU A 102 90.72 -165.15 40.27
N ILE A 103 91.30 -166.39 40.60
CA ILE A 103 91.41 -167.17 41.95
C ILE A 103 92.64 -168.24 42.15
N ILE A 104 93.12 -169.06 43.20
CA ILE A 104 93.46 -169.21 44.73
C ILE A 104 94.16 -170.61 45.16
N GLN A 105 94.96 -170.85 46.29
CA GLN A 105 95.44 -172.21 46.90
C GLN A 105 96.04 -172.36 48.41
N ASN A 106 96.61 -173.53 48.94
CA ASN A 106 96.71 -173.97 50.44
C ASN A 106 98.02 -174.70 51.16
N PRO A 107 98.08 -175.83 52.02
CA PRO A 107 98.87 -175.99 53.37
C PRO A 107 99.63 -177.34 53.89
N THR A 108 100.30 -177.44 55.12
CA THR A 108 100.86 -178.68 55.90
C THR A 108 101.21 -178.56 57.46
N ASP A 109 101.64 -179.63 58.22
CA ASP A 109 101.73 -179.81 59.74
C ASP A 109 103.12 -179.97 60.49
N ASP A 110 103.25 -179.63 61.81
CA ASP A 110 104.19 -180.18 62.89
C ASP A 110 103.90 -179.60 64.33
N PRO A 111 103.90 -180.35 65.46
CA PRO A 111 103.22 -179.93 66.72
C PRO A 111 103.99 -178.99 67.68
N ARG A 112 104.85 -178.08 67.19
CA ARG A 112 105.20 -176.85 67.96
C ARG A 112 104.06 -175.81 67.95
N ILE A 113 103.04 -176.07 67.12
CA ILE A 113 101.84 -175.26 66.84
C ILE A 113 101.21 -174.57 68.06
N TYR A 114 101.11 -175.23 69.22
CA TYR A 114 100.40 -174.66 70.38
C TYR A 114 101.03 -173.37 70.95
N ALA A 115 102.33 -173.14 70.76
CA ALA A 115 102.98 -171.88 71.17
C ALA A 115 102.85 -170.76 70.11
N LEU A 116 102.40 -171.07 68.89
CA LEU A 116 102.31 -170.12 67.78
C LEU A 116 100.88 -169.65 67.49
N MET A 117 99.87 -170.49 67.76
CA MET A 117 98.45 -170.16 67.55
C MET A 117 98.00 -168.90 68.31
N GLU A 118 98.51 -168.68 69.53
CA GLU A 118 98.13 -167.53 70.36
C GLU A 118 98.56 -166.18 69.76
N GLN A 119 99.66 -166.14 69.00
CA GLN A 119 100.09 -164.92 68.30
C GLN A 119 99.24 -164.62 67.06
N PHE A 120 98.69 -165.65 66.40
CA PHE A 120 97.95 -165.48 65.14
C PHE A 120 96.59 -164.82 65.34
N GLU A 121 95.82 -165.21 66.36
CA GLU A 121 94.54 -164.56 66.69
C GLU A 121 94.72 -163.07 67.04
N ARG A 122 95.82 -162.71 67.72
CA ARG A 122 96.10 -161.32 68.10
C ARG A 122 96.33 -160.41 66.89
N LEU A 123 97.01 -160.90 65.85
CA LEU A 123 97.21 -160.18 64.58
C LEU A 123 95.91 -160.08 63.75
N LYS A 124 95.07 -161.11 63.80
CA LYS A 124 93.78 -161.18 63.11
C LYS A 124 92.82 -160.09 63.60
N LEU A 125 92.76 -159.86 64.91
CA LEU A 125 91.98 -158.80 65.54
C LEU A 125 92.47 -157.40 65.13
N GLN A 126 93.79 -157.19 65.04
CA GLN A 126 94.38 -155.90 64.70
C GLN A 126 94.08 -155.46 63.26
N ASN A 127 94.02 -156.41 62.32
CA ASN A 127 93.72 -156.14 60.91
C ASN A 127 92.23 -155.74 60.69
N ALA A 128 91.31 -156.32 61.46
CA ALA A 128 89.89 -155.98 61.40
C ALA A 128 89.60 -154.50 61.77
N VAL A 129 90.34 -153.96 62.74
CA VAL A 129 90.19 -152.55 63.17
C VAL A 129 90.60 -151.58 62.05
N LEU A 130 91.70 -151.85 61.36
CA LEU A 130 92.20 -150.99 60.27
C LEU A 130 91.22 -150.93 59.08
N SER A 131 90.60 -152.06 58.75
CA SER A 131 89.58 -152.15 57.69
C SER A 131 88.40 -151.21 57.92
N MET A 132 87.86 -151.20 59.14
CA MET A 132 86.70 -150.37 59.48
C MET A 132 87.03 -148.86 59.49
N GLN A 133 88.27 -148.50 59.81
CA GLN A 133 88.73 -147.12 59.86
C GLN A 133 88.80 -146.48 58.45
N ASN A 134 89.19 -147.25 57.43
CA ASN A 134 89.22 -146.80 56.04
C ASN A 134 87.82 -146.55 55.45
N LEU A 135 86.83 -147.35 55.84
CA LEU A 135 85.45 -147.23 55.31
C LEU A 135 84.82 -145.88 55.70
N ILE A 136 84.96 -145.48 56.97
CA ILE A 136 84.42 -144.23 57.52
C ILE A 136 85.04 -142.99 56.84
N GLN A 137 86.29 -143.09 56.39
CA GLN A 137 86.96 -141.98 55.72
C GLN A 137 86.45 -141.76 54.29
N ALA A 138 86.03 -142.81 53.58
CA ALA A 138 85.50 -142.71 52.22
C ALA A 138 84.13 -142.00 52.18
N GLU A 139 83.23 -142.37 53.10
CA GLU A 139 81.85 -141.86 53.15
C GLU A 139 81.79 -140.33 53.39
N LYS A 140 82.71 -139.79 54.20
CA LYS A 140 82.84 -138.34 54.43
C LYS A 140 83.18 -137.54 53.17
N TYR A 141 84.05 -138.06 52.29
CA TYR A 141 84.39 -137.37 51.04
C TYR A 141 83.20 -137.34 50.07
N GLN A 142 82.35 -138.38 50.08
CA GLN A 142 81.18 -138.44 49.21
C GLN A 142 80.09 -137.43 49.59
N GLN A 143 79.88 -137.17 50.89
CA GLN A 143 78.97 -136.11 51.34
C GLN A 143 79.46 -134.69 50.98
N ALA A 144 80.76 -134.44 51.10
CA ALA A 144 81.34 -133.13 50.80
C ALA A 144 81.17 -132.72 49.32
N LEU A 145 81.26 -133.69 48.40
CA LEU A 145 81.14 -133.43 46.96
C LEU A 145 79.72 -132.97 46.55
N LEU A 146 78.69 -133.55 47.17
CA LEU A 146 77.28 -133.22 46.88
C LEU A 146 76.90 -131.79 47.30
N ALA A 147 77.47 -131.29 48.40
CA ALA A 147 77.20 -129.93 48.88
C ALA A 147 77.69 -128.87 47.88
N VAL A 148 78.92 -129.01 47.38
CA VAL A 148 79.53 -128.08 46.42
C VAL A 148 78.78 -128.06 45.08
N GLN A 149 78.31 -129.23 44.63
CA GLN A 149 77.51 -129.33 43.40
C GLN A 149 76.20 -128.53 43.53
N HIS A 150 75.52 -128.62 44.67
CA HIS A 150 74.22 -127.97 44.88
C HIS A 150 74.33 -126.43 45.05
N GLU A 151 75.46 -125.93 45.55
CA GLU A 151 75.76 -124.50 45.63
C GLU A 151 76.02 -123.88 44.25
N LYS A 152 76.80 -124.58 43.40
CA LYS A 152 77.08 -124.17 42.02
C LYS A 152 75.81 -123.94 41.21
N ASP A 153 74.86 -124.88 41.26
CA ASP A 153 73.69 -124.83 40.40
C ASP A 153 72.70 -123.72 40.84
N ASN A 154 72.63 -123.42 42.15
CA ASN A 154 71.92 -122.23 42.67
C ASN A 154 72.53 -120.90 42.15
N LEU A 155 73.86 -120.80 42.10
CA LEU A 155 74.55 -119.60 41.61
C LEU A 155 74.37 -119.39 40.10
N GLN A 156 74.29 -120.46 39.30
CA GLN A 156 73.94 -120.34 37.88
C GLN A 156 72.53 -119.77 37.68
N LEU A 157 71.52 -120.34 38.35
CA LEU A 157 70.11 -119.94 38.17
C LEU A 157 69.87 -118.47 38.56
N ASN A 158 70.51 -117.99 39.64
CA ASN A 158 70.38 -116.60 40.08
C ASN A 158 71.02 -115.60 39.09
N ASN A 159 72.06 -116.01 38.36
CA ASN A 159 72.73 -115.21 37.35
C ASN A 159 71.87 -115.08 36.07
N GLU A 160 71.26 -116.19 35.63
CA GLU A 160 70.29 -116.18 34.51
C GLU A 160 69.08 -115.27 34.80
N LEU A 161 68.56 -115.30 36.04
CA LEU A 161 67.44 -114.44 36.47
C LEU A 161 67.79 -112.94 36.48
N GLN A 162 69.02 -112.56 36.81
CA GLN A 162 69.49 -111.17 36.72
C GLN A 162 69.57 -110.71 35.25
N LEU A 163 70.10 -111.58 34.38
CA LEU A 163 70.38 -111.26 32.99
C LEU A 163 69.08 -111.02 32.19
N GLU A 164 68.03 -111.81 32.41
CA GLU A 164 66.75 -111.62 31.72
C GLU A 164 65.96 -110.41 32.24
N LYS A 165 66.12 -110.01 33.51
CA LYS A 165 65.55 -108.76 34.05
C LYS A 165 66.16 -107.52 33.38
N ALA A 166 67.49 -107.45 33.33
CA ALA A 166 68.20 -106.35 32.65
C ALA A 166 67.79 -106.26 31.15
N ARG A 167 67.43 -107.39 30.55
CA ARG A 167 66.92 -107.48 29.19
C ARG A 167 65.54 -106.84 29.00
N GLN A 168 64.63 -107.01 29.97
CA GLN A 168 63.29 -106.40 29.94
C GLN A 168 63.39 -104.88 30.10
N GLU A 169 64.14 -104.39 31.08
CA GLU A 169 64.37 -102.95 31.30
C GLU A 169 64.96 -102.27 30.06
N TRP A 170 65.87 -102.94 29.36
CA TRP A 170 66.48 -102.44 28.12
C TRP A 170 65.51 -102.34 26.93
N VAL A 171 64.55 -103.27 26.82
CA VAL A 171 63.48 -103.21 25.80
C VAL A 171 62.49 -102.09 26.09
N GLU A 172 62.09 -101.89 27.35
CA GLU A 172 61.22 -100.77 27.74
C GLU A 172 61.85 -99.41 27.46
N LEU A 173 63.16 -99.27 27.75
CA LEU A 173 63.92 -98.04 27.44
C LEU A 173 63.92 -97.70 25.94
N ILE A 174 64.03 -98.70 25.05
CA ILE A 174 63.96 -98.47 23.60
C ILE A 174 62.54 -98.06 23.17
N ALA A 175 61.50 -98.72 23.67
CA ALA A 175 60.11 -98.35 23.35
C ALA A 175 59.78 -96.92 23.82
N ALA A 176 60.27 -96.51 24.99
CA ALA A 176 60.14 -95.14 25.48
C ALA A 176 60.92 -94.14 24.60
N GLN A 177 62.12 -94.53 24.13
CA GLN A 177 62.97 -93.72 23.27
C GLN A 177 62.32 -93.46 21.89
N GLU A 178 61.79 -94.47 21.22
CA GLU A 178 61.13 -94.32 19.91
C GLU A 178 59.87 -93.46 20.01
N LYS A 179 59.08 -93.65 21.08
CA LYS A 179 57.90 -92.81 21.37
C LYS A 179 58.27 -91.31 21.54
N LEU A 180 59.34 -91.01 22.28
CA LEU A 180 59.84 -89.64 22.44
C LEU A 180 60.37 -89.02 21.14
N GLN A 181 60.90 -89.84 20.23
CA GLN A 181 61.34 -89.36 18.93
C GLN A 181 60.14 -88.97 18.04
N LEU A 182 59.15 -89.86 17.93
CA LEU A 182 57.91 -89.63 17.15
C LEU A 182 57.12 -88.40 17.64
N GLU A 183 57.00 -88.22 18.96
CA GLU A 183 56.37 -87.03 19.54
C GLU A 183 57.07 -85.74 19.09
N ASN A 184 58.41 -85.73 19.03
CA ASN A 184 59.17 -84.54 18.64
C ASN A 184 59.16 -84.28 17.13
N GLU A 185 59.04 -85.32 16.31
CA GLU A 185 58.81 -85.19 14.87
C GLU A 185 57.40 -84.62 14.60
N PHE A 186 56.38 -85.08 15.34
CA PHE A 186 55.02 -84.53 15.30
C PHE A 186 54.93 -83.07 15.76
N GLN A 187 55.54 -82.73 16.91
CA GLN A 187 55.62 -81.35 17.42
C GLN A 187 56.30 -80.41 16.39
N SER A 188 57.41 -80.87 15.78
CA SER A 188 58.12 -80.11 14.75
C SER A 188 57.26 -79.89 13.50
N ALA A 189 56.47 -80.88 13.07
CA ALA A 189 55.55 -80.77 11.94
C ALA A 189 54.39 -79.79 12.24
N GLN A 190 53.83 -79.82 13.46
CA GLN A 190 52.82 -78.84 13.87
C GLN A 190 53.36 -77.41 13.85
N GLN A 191 54.57 -77.18 14.39
CA GLN A 191 55.19 -75.85 14.39
C GLN A 191 55.42 -75.33 12.97
N GLN A 192 55.90 -76.17 12.04
CA GLN A 192 56.03 -75.79 10.62
C GLN A 192 54.68 -75.46 9.98
N GLN A 193 53.61 -76.22 10.28
CA GLN A 193 52.27 -75.91 9.76
C GLN A 193 51.70 -74.60 10.31
N ILE A 194 51.99 -74.27 11.57
CA ILE A 194 51.57 -73.00 12.20
C ILE A 194 52.34 -71.83 11.58
N LEU A 195 53.66 -71.95 11.39
CA LEU A 195 54.48 -70.91 10.75
C LEU A 195 54.00 -70.63 9.31
N ALA A 196 53.77 -71.66 8.50
CA ALA A 196 53.25 -71.48 7.13
C ALA A 196 51.86 -70.79 7.11
N LYS A 197 50.99 -71.08 8.09
CA LYS A 197 49.70 -70.38 8.25
C LYS A 197 49.86 -68.92 8.67
N LEU A 198 50.83 -68.61 9.53
CA LEU A 198 51.14 -67.23 9.92
C LEU A 198 51.78 -66.42 8.79
N GLU A 199 52.63 -67.04 7.96
CA GLU A 199 53.22 -66.39 6.78
C GLU A 199 52.18 -66.09 5.69
N THR A 200 51.23 -67.01 5.45
CA THR A 200 50.11 -66.77 4.52
C THR A 200 49.13 -65.72 5.04
N LEU A 201 48.82 -65.70 6.33
CA LEU A 201 48.00 -64.63 6.94
C LEU A 201 48.71 -63.27 6.91
N LYS A 202 50.02 -63.24 7.20
CA LYS A 202 50.84 -62.02 7.14
C LYS A 202 50.84 -61.45 5.72
N THR A 203 51.21 -62.25 4.72
CA THR A 203 51.30 -61.81 3.32
C THR A 203 49.93 -61.41 2.75
N HIS A 204 48.85 -62.05 3.18
CA HIS A 204 47.49 -61.63 2.85
C HIS A 204 47.16 -60.24 3.41
N SER A 205 47.45 -59.99 4.70
CA SER A 205 47.18 -58.70 5.33
C SER A 205 48.11 -57.58 4.81
N GLU A 206 49.37 -57.88 4.49
CA GLU A 206 50.28 -56.93 3.82
C GLU A 206 49.74 -56.52 2.43
N LEU A 207 49.17 -57.47 1.67
CA LEU A 207 48.54 -57.20 0.38
C LEU A 207 47.22 -56.42 0.51
N GLU A 208 46.40 -56.75 1.50
CA GLU A 208 45.14 -56.04 1.80
C GLU A 208 45.40 -54.58 2.19
N ASN A 209 46.35 -54.34 3.10
CA ASN A 209 46.77 -52.99 3.48
C ASN A 209 47.31 -52.20 2.27
N TYR A 210 48.10 -52.83 1.40
CA TYR A 210 48.60 -52.19 0.18
C TYR A 210 47.47 -51.84 -0.80
N LEU A 211 46.51 -52.74 -1.03
CA LEU A 211 45.35 -52.47 -1.89
C LEU A 211 44.51 -51.30 -1.33
N HIS A 212 44.20 -51.33 -0.04
CA HIS A 212 43.47 -50.27 0.65
C HIS A 212 44.21 -48.91 0.57
N GLU A 213 45.54 -48.89 0.75
CA GLU A 213 46.34 -47.67 0.58
C GLU A 213 46.26 -47.10 -0.84
N GLN A 214 46.26 -47.96 -1.88
CA GLN A 214 46.11 -47.54 -3.27
C GLN A 214 44.69 -47.05 -3.58
N GLU A 215 43.65 -47.61 -2.96
CA GLU A 215 42.27 -47.14 -3.10
C GLU A 215 42.04 -45.80 -2.40
N HIS A 216 42.61 -45.59 -1.20
CA HIS A 216 42.61 -44.29 -0.54
C HIS A 216 43.37 -43.22 -1.34
N LYS A 217 44.55 -43.54 -1.88
CA LYS A 217 45.30 -42.62 -2.77
C LYS A 217 44.48 -42.22 -4.01
N LYS A 218 43.81 -43.17 -4.66
CA LYS A 218 42.91 -42.87 -5.80
C LYS A 218 41.71 -42.02 -5.39
N THR A 219 41.11 -42.31 -4.23
CA THR A 219 39.93 -41.59 -3.72
C THR A 219 40.29 -40.15 -3.35
N LEU A 220 41.41 -39.94 -2.66
CA LEU A 220 41.96 -38.62 -2.34
C LEU A 220 42.28 -37.84 -3.62
N ALA A 221 42.98 -38.44 -4.59
CA ALA A 221 43.28 -37.77 -5.86
C ALA A 221 42.02 -37.37 -6.64
N LYS A 222 40.95 -38.17 -6.58
CA LYS A 222 39.66 -37.81 -7.17
C LYS A 222 39.00 -36.63 -6.44
N LEU A 223 38.99 -36.65 -5.10
CA LEU A 223 38.41 -35.58 -4.28
C LEU A 223 39.20 -34.26 -4.40
N GLU A 224 40.53 -34.33 -4.56
CA GLU A 224 41.40 -33.20 -4.85
C GLU A 224 41.03 -32.56 -6.19
N LEU A 225 40.91 -33.36 -7.25
CA LEU A 225 40.50 -32.91 -8.58
C LEU A 225 39.08 -32.32 -8.59
N GLU A 226 38.14 -32.93 -7.86
CA GLU A 226 36.77 -32.42 -7.71
C GLU A 226 36.74 -31.09 -6.94
N ARG A 227 37.58 -30.93 -5.91
CA ARG A 227 37.80 -29.67 -5.18
C ARG A 227 38.39 -28.57 -6.07
N GLU A 228 39.38 -28.89 -6.90
CA GLU A 228 39.98 -27.95 -7.86
C GLU A 228 38.97 -27.51 -8.93
N GLN A 229 38.16 -28.43 -9.47
CA GLN A 229 37.10 -28.12 -10.43
C GLN A 229 36.03 -27.21 -9.82
N LEU A 230 35.58 -27.50 -8.60
CA LEU A 230 34.62 -26.65 -7.88
C LEU A 230 35.21 -25.28 -7.52
N ALA A 231 36.49 -25.20 -7.14
CA ALA A 231 37.16 -23.93 -6.88
C ALA A 231 37.25 -23.07 -8.15
N LEU A 232 37.62 -23.66 -9.29
CA LEU A 232 37.67 -22.98 -10.59
C LEU A 232 36.26 -22.52 -11.04
N GLN A 233 35.24 -23.36 -10.87
CA GLN A 233 33.86 -23.02 -11.18
C GLN A 233 33.35 -21.85 -10.33
N ASN A 234 33.65 -21.84 -9.03
CA ASN A 234 33.30 -20.75 -8.12
C ASN A 234 34.02 -19.45 -8.48
N ALA A 235 35.32 -19.49 -8.80
CA ALA A 235 36.07 -18.31 -9.24
C ALA A 235 35.53 -17.72 -10.56
N LEU A 236 35.17 -18.58 -11.52
CA LEU A 236 34.53 -18.16 -12.78
C LEU A 236 33.12 -17.59 -12.57
N LEU A 237 32.38 -18.06 -11.55
CA LEU A 237 31.08 -17.51 -11.17
C LEU A 237 31.22 -16.15 -10.47
N GLU A 238 32.19 -16.02 -9.55
CA GLU A 238 32.47 -14.76 -8.85
C GLU A 238 32.87 -13.65 -9.84
N GLU A 239 33.70 -13.96 -10.83
CA GLU A 239 34.10 -13.02 -11.87
C GLU A 239 32.93 -12.62 -12.80
N LYS A 240 32.05 -13.57 -13.14
CA LYS A 240 30.79 -13.26 -13.86
C LYS A 240 29.89 -12.33 -13.04
N ASN A 241 29.71 -12.62 -11.76
CA ASN A 241 28.89 -11.81 -10.87
C ASN A 241 29.43 -10.38 -10.77
N LYS A 242 30.75 -10.19 -10.65
CA LYS A 242 31.39 -8.85 -10.69
C LYS A 242 31.14 -8.13 -12.02
N GLN A 243 31.23 -8.84 -13.14
CA GLN A 243 30.96 -8.25 -14.46
C GLN A 243 29.47 -7.91 -14.68
N GLU A 244 28.54 -8.63 -14.04
CA GLU A 244 27.12 -8.29 -14.04
C GLU A 244 26.83 -7.12 -13.09
N GLU A 245 27.43 -7.09 -11.90
CA GLU A 245 27.34 -5.97 -10.96
C GLU A 245 27.84 -4.66 -11.59
N LEU A 246 29.01 -4.67 -12.24
CA LEU A 246 29.55 -3.50 -12.94
C LEU A 246 28.65 -3.02 -14.09
N LYS A 247 27.98 -3.94 -14.82
CA LYS A 247 26.98 -3.58 -15.84
C LYS A 247 25.73 -2.95 -15.23
N ILE A 248 25.28 -3.45 -14.08
CA ILE A 248 24.15 -2.90 -13.32
C ILE A 248 24.52 -1.50 -12.82
N GLN A 249 25.66 -1.34 -12.13
CA GLN A 249 26.15 -0.05 -11.64
C GLN A 249 26.29 0.98 -12.78
N LEU A 250 26.87 0.60 -13.92
CA LEU A 250 26.98 1.46 -15.10
C LEU A 250 25.61 1.89 -15.64
N LYS A 251 24.65 0.95 -15.75
CA LYS A 251 23.30 1.26 -16.24
C LYS A 251 22.51 2.12 -15.25
N THR A 252 22.68 1.91 -13.94
CA THR A 252 22.12 2.77 -12.90
C THR A 252 22.72 4.18 -12.95
N ALA A 253 24.03 4.32 -13.16
CA ALA A 253 24.67 5.63 -13.33
C ALA A 253 24.17 6.36 -14.58
N GLN A 254 23.98 5.66 -15.70
CA GLN A 254 23.38 6.22 -16.91
C GLN A 254 21.94 6.69 -16.69
N LEU A 255 21.09 5.86 -16.06
CA LEU A 255 19.70 6.20 -15.77
C LEU A 255 19.60 7.39 -14.80
N ASN A 256 20.43 7.44 -13.77
CA ASN A 256 20.48 8.56 -12.84
C ASN A 256 20.91 9.87 -13.52
N PHE A 257 21.82 9.80 -14.51
CA PHE A 257 22.22 10.95 -15.31
C PHE A 257 21.10 11.43 -16.24
N GLU A 258 20.39 10.51 -16.89
CA GLU A 258 19.21 10.81 -17.73
C GLU A 258 18.08 11.46 -16.91
N ILE A 259 17.80 10.93 -15.70
CA ILE A 259 16.87 11.53 -14.74
C ILE A 259 17.31 12.94 -14.37
N ALA A 260 18.58 13.16 -14.01
CA ALA A 260 19.08 14.48 -13.64
C ALA A 260 19.03 15.49 -14.80
N GLN A 261 19.25 15.05 -16.05
CA GLN A 261 19.05 15.89 -17.24
C GLN A 261 17.57 16.27 -17.42
N PHE A 262 16.66 15.30 -17.28
CA PHE A 262 15.22 15.55 -17.38
C PHE A 262 14.69 16.46 -16.26
N GLU A 263 15.17 16.29 -15.03
CA GLU A 263 14.84 17.18 -13.90
C GLU A 263 15.37 18.60 -14.12
N PHE A 264 16.58 18.75 -14.68
CA PHE A 264 17.12 20.06 -15.06
C PHE A 264 16.27 20.72 -16.17
N GLU A 265 15.97 20.01 -17.26
CA GLU A 265 15.15 20.54 -18.36
C GLU A 265 13.72 20.90 -17.89
N LYS A 266 13.12 20.07 -17.05
CA LYS A 266 11.83 20.35 -16.39
C LYS A 266 11.89 21.59 -15.51
N THR A 267 12.99 21.80 -14.78
CA THR A 267 13.17 22.98 -13.93
C THR A 267 13.36 24.25 -14.76
N GLN A 268 14.16 24.20 -15.84
CA GLN A 268 14.30 25.33 -16.77
C GLN A 268 12.94 25.73 -17.38
N LYS A 269 12.20 24.77 -17.95
CA LYS A 269 10.85 25.03 -18.49
C LYS A 269 9.84 25.49 -17.43
N GLY A 270 10.03 25.09 -16.17
CA GLY A 270 9.24 25.59 -15.04
C GLY A 270 9.45 27.09 -14.82
N LEU A 271 10.72 27.53 -14.81
CA LEU A 271 11.10 28.94 -14.69
C LEU A 271 10.64 29.77 -15.90
N ASP A 272 10.79 29.25 -17.13
CA ASP A 272 10.31 29.90 -18.35
C ASP A 272 8.79 30.14 -18.31
N MET A 273 8.03 29.16 -17.79
CA MET A 273 6.58 29.25 -17.63
C MET A 273 6.16 30.19 -16.49
N GLU A 274 6.94 30.26 -15.41
CA GLU A 274 6.71 31.18 -14.28
C GLU A 274 6.98 32.64 -14.71
N GLU A 275 8.08 32.90 -15.42
CA GLU A 275 8.39 34.22 -15.98
C GLU A 275 7.34 34.65 -17.03
N LEU A 276 6.82 33.72 -17.84
CA LEU A 276 5.72 33.99 -18.77
C LEU A 276 4.40 34.29 -18.05
N ALA A 277 4.09 33.56 -16.97
CA ALA A 277 2.90 33.81 -16.16
C ALA A 277 2.95 35.16 -15.44
N GLU A 278 4.12 35.55 -14.91
CA GLU A 278 4.34 36.89 -14.33
C GLU A 278 4.14 37.99 -15.39
N LYS A 279 4.73 37.82 -16.59
CA LYS A 279 4.55 38.75 -17.71
C LYS A 279 3.09 38.87 -18.16
N ILE A 280 2.34 37.76 -18.18
CA ILE A 280 0.90 37.77 -18.49
C ILE A 280 0.14 38.52 -17.40
N SER A 281 0.32 38.20 -16.12
CA SER A 281 -0.41 38.87 -15.03
C SER A 281 -0.06 40.36 -14.91
N ALA A 282 1.21 40.74 -15.11
CA ALA A 282 1.63 42.13 -15.17
C ALA A 282 0.98 42.86 -16.36
N ARG A 283 0.86 42.20 -17.52
CA ARG A 283 0.16 42.76 -18.68
C ARG A 283 -1.35 42.91 -18.43
N GLU A 284 -2.00 41.91 -17.84
CA GLU A 284 -3.43 41.97 -17.47
C GLU A 284 -3.70 43.12 -16.48
N GLN A 285 -2.80 43.33 -15.51
CA GLN A 285 -2.88 44.46 -14.57
C GLN A 285 -2.68 45.82 -15.27
N ILE A 286 -1.77 45.90 -16.25
CA ILE A 286 -1.57 47.12 -17.06
C ILE A 286 -2.80 47.37 -17.95
N GLU A 287 -3.31 46.37 -18.66
CA GLU A 287 -4.51 46.51 -19.50
C GLU A 287 -5.76 46.86 -18.67
N PHE A 288 -5.90 46.32 -17.45
CA PHE A 288 -6.96 46.71 -16.51
C PHE A 288 -6.79 48.14 -15.94
N TRP A 289 -5.55 48.60 -15.76
CA TRP A 289 -5.26 49.97 -15.34
C TRP A 289 -5.51 50.96 -16.48
N GLU A 290 -5.08 50.65 -17.70
CA GLU A 290 -5.31 51.45 -18.90
C GLU A 290 -6.77 51.42 -19.39
N SER A 291 -7.54 50.38 -19.04
CA SER A 291 -8.99 50.34 -19.23
C SER A 291 -9.77 51.31 -18.33
N GLN A 292 -9.10 52.02 -17.42
CA GLN A 292 -9.74 52.91 -16.46
C GLN A 292 -9.19 54.34 -16.45
N VAL A 293 -10.08 55.29 -16.18
CA VAL A 293 -9.74 56.69 -15.94
C VAL A 293 -9.25 56.81 -14.50
N ASN A 294 -7.94 56.70 -14.30
CA ASN A 294 -7.29 56.70 -12.98
C ASN A 294 -7.24 58.08 -12.28
N SER A 295 -8.24 58.93 -12.54
CA SER A 295 -8.47 60.18 -11.82
C SER A 295 -9.53 60.00 -10.74
N PRO A 296 -9.40 60.62 -9.55
CA PRO A 296 -10.40 60.50 -8.51
C PRO A 296 -11.75 61.11 -8.93
N LYS A 297 -12.84 60.40 -8.62
CA LYS A 297 -14.22 60.86 -8.82
C LYS A 297 -14.48 62.16 -8.06
N GLN A 298 -15.23 63.09 -8.65
CA GLN A 298 -15.42 64.42 -8.08
C GLN A 298 -16.72 64.51 -7.28
N TYR A 299 -16.62 64.81 -5.99
CA TYR A 299 -17.75 64.97 -5.09
C TYR A 299 -17.86 66.45 -4.66
N LEU A 300 -18.92 67.13 -5.11
CA LEU A 300 -19.12 68.56 -4.89
C LEU A 300 -20.44 68.85 -4.18
N LYS A 301 -20.40 69.67 -3.12
CA LYS A 301 -21.59 70.11 -2.38
C LYS A 301 -22.47 71.05 -3.20
N VAL A 302 -21.84 71.84 -4.07
CA VAL A 302 -22.48 72.69 -5.08
C VAL A 302 -21.95 72.23 -6.44
N PRO A 303 -22.68 71.36 -7.16
CA PRO A 303 -22.17 70.70 -8.37
C PRO A 303 -22.26 71.53 -9.65
N PHE A 304 -22.98 72.66 -9.62
CA PHE A 304 -23.14 73.56 -10.77
C PHE A 304 -22.13 74.71 -10.69
N ILE A 305 -21.22 74.78 -11.68
CA ILE A 305 -20.10 75.73 -11.72
C ILE A 305 -19.91 76.21 -13.18
N ASN A 306 -19.95 77.52 -13.41
CA ASN A 306 -19.71 78.15 -14.72
C ASN A 306 -20.55 77.55 -15.86
N ASP A 307 -21.87 77.39 -15.64
CA ASP A 307 -22.83 76.75 -16.56
C ASP A 307 -22.64 75.23 -16.81
N HIS A 308 -21.63 74.61 -16.19
CA HIS A 308 -21.39 73.17 -16.22
C HIS A 308 -21.94 72.49 -14.96
N LEU A 309 -22.59 71.34 -15.10
CA LEU A 309 -22.99 70.48 -13.97
C LEU A 309 -22.01 69.30 -13.84
N ILE A 310 -21.41 69.12 -12.67
CA ILE A 310 -20.50 68.00 -12.39
C ILE A 310 -21.26 66.94 -11.58
N ILE A 311 -21.41 65.76 -12.16
CA ILE A 311 -22.09 64.61 -11.55
C ILE A 311 -21.06 63.62 -11.01
N SER A 312 -21.40 62.96 -9.90
CA SER A 312 -20.60 61.92 -9.26
C SER A 312 -21.29 60.56 -9.39
N ASP A 313 -20.61 59.46 -9.00
CA ASP A 313 -21.21 58.11 -8.98
C ASP A 313 -22.32 57.89 -7.93
N ARG A 314 -22.76 58.95 -7.25
CA ARG A 314 -23.99 59.02 -6.47
C ARG A 314 -25.21 59.24 -7.37
N LYS A 315 -25.33 58.47 -8.46
CA LYS A 315 -26.40 58.58 -9.45
C LYS A 315 -27.49 57.51 -9.29
N ILE A 316 -28.72 57.86 -9.65
CA ILE A 316 -29.89 56.98 -9.72
C ILE A 316 -30.54 57.24 -11.06
N GLU A 317 -30.64 56.22 -11.91
CA GLU A 317 -31.23 56.36 -13.24
C GLU A 317 -32.74 56.06 -13.17
N LEU A 318 -33.54 57.01 -13.67
CA LEU A 318 -35.01 56.96 -13.69
C LEU A 318 -35.46 57.14 -15.14
N GLU A 319 -35.50 56.03 -15.86
CA GLU A 319 -35.71 55.98 -17.30
C GLU A 319 -37.02 55.26 -17.66
N GLU A 320 -37.46 55.43 -18.90
CA GLU A 320 -38.64 54.80 -19.51
C GLU A 320 -39.93 55.05 -18.73
N VAL A 321 -40.36 54.13 -17.88
CA VAL A 321 -41.66 54.15 -17.21
C VAL A 321 -41.49 53.92 -15.71
N ILE A 322 -42.28 54.63 -14.92
CA ILE A 322 -42.44 54.41 -13.48
C ILE A 322 -43.51 53.35 -13.28
N TYR A 323 -43.19 52.21 -12.68
CA TYR A 323 -44.14 51.11 -12.45
C TYR A 323 -43.80 50.37 -11.13
N PRO A 324 -44.67 49.49 -10.61
CA PRO A 324 -44.48 48.87 -9.30
C PRO A 324 -43.11 48.20 -9.13
N GLY A 325 -42.26 48.79 -8.28
CA GLY A 325 -40.86 48.39 -8.08
C GLY A 325 -39.88 49.55 -8.29
N THR A 326 -40.19 50.51 -9.18
CA THR A 326 -39.31 51.67 -9.46
C THR A 326 -39.03 52.48 -8.19
N ALA A 327 -40.02 52.67 -7.31
CA ALA A 327 -39.80 53.41 -6.07
C ALA A 327 -38.93 52.65 -5.07
N ALA A 328 -38.97 51.31 -5.07
CA ALA A 328 -38.10 50.48 -4.24
C ALA A 328 -36.65 50.56 -4.73
N TYR A 329 -36.42 50.46 -6.05
CA TYR A 329 -35.12 50.65 -6.69
C TYR A 329 -34.50 52.02 -6.34
N VAL A 330 -35.28 53.09 -6.42
CA VAL A 330 -34.84 54.46 -6.06
C VAL A 330 -34.52 54.56 -4.57
N ASN A 331 -35.44 54.12 -3.69
CA ASN A 331 -35.28 54.27 -2.25
C ASN A 331 -34.12 53.44 -1.68
N GLU A 332 -33.88 52.23 -2.22
CA GLU A 332 -32.69 51.43 -1.93
C GLU A 332 -31.40 52.22 -2.17
N ARG A 333 -31.28 52.88 -3.34
CA ARG A 333 -30.11 53.69 -3.70
C ARG A 333 -29.99 54.94 -2.84
N ILE A 334 -31.10 55.62 -2.55
CA ILE A 334 -31.13 56.74 -1.60
C ILE A 334 -30.59 56.29 -0.23
N HIS A 335 -31.05 55.16 0.31
CA HIS A 335 -30.52 54.62 1.58
C HIS A 335 -29.04 54.23 1.47
N TYR A 336 -28.62 53.53 0.42
CA TYR A 336 -27.22 53.14 0.18
C TYR A 336 -26.27 54.36 0.16
N TYR A 337 -26.60 55.39 -0.62
CA TYR A 337 -25.79 56.59 -0.74
C TYR A 337 -25.76 57.39 0.57
N ASN A 338 -26.89 57.50 1.28
CA ASN A 338 -26.97 58.12 2.61
C ASN A 338 -26.17 57.37 3.68
N ASN A 339 -26.04 56.04 3.56
CA ASN A 339 -25.26 55.22 4.49
C ASN A 339 -23.75 55.28 4.20
N LYS A 340 -23.35 55.53 2.93
CA LYS A 340 -21.96 55.87 2.58
C LYS A 340 -21.56 57.27 3.08
N THR A 341 -22.36 58.30 2.79
CA THR A 341 -22.17 59.67 3.27
C THR A 341 -23.39 60.55 2.97
N THR A 342 -23.70 61.49 3.86
CA THR A 342 -24.76 62.49 3.67
C THR A 342 -24.23 63.85 3.19
N GLU A 343 -22.92 63.98 2.97
CA GLU A 343 -22.25 65.28 2.71
C GLU A 343 -22.43 65.79 1.26
N TYR A 344 -22.69 64.89 0.32
CA TYR A 344 -22.73 65.18 -1.12
C TYR A 344 -24.09 64.82 -1.72
N PRO A 345 -24.57 65.56 -2.73
CA PRO A 345 -25.85 65.28 -3.37
C PRO A 345 -25.93 63.87 -3.97
N ILE A 346 -27.17 63.43 -4.20
CA ILE A 346 -27.53 62.27 -5.01
C ILE A 346 -28.19 62.81 -6.28
N PHE A 347 -27.81 62.29 -7.45
CA PHE A 347 -28.29 62.76 -8.75
C PHE A 347 -29.30 61.76 -9.30
N MET A 348 -30.57 62.13 -9.33
CA MET A 348 -31.59 61.40 -10.07
C MET A 348 -31.51 61.81 -11.54
N VAL A 349 -30.89 60.98 -12.36
CA VAL A 349 -30.72 61.20 -13.79
C VAL A 349 -31.94 60.66 -14.51
N ILE A 350 -32.52 61.47 -15.38
CA ILE A 350 -33.58 61.13 -16.31
C ILE A 350 -33.04 61.46 -17.70
N ASP A 351 -32.69 60.47 -18.50
CA ASP A 351 -32.49 60.70 -19.93
C ASP A 351 -33.86 60.87 -20.60
N THR A 352 -34.68 59.82 -20.60
CA THR A 352 -36.01 59.78 -21.20
C THR A 352 -36.96 58.99 -20.30
N CYS A 353 -37.85 59.68 -19.57
CA CYS A 353 -38.92 59.05 -18.79
C CYS A 353 -40.29 59.66 -19.10
N TYR A 354 -41.25 58.79 -19.39
CA TYR A 354 -42.62 59.11 -19.79
C TYR A 354 -43.57 59.32 -18.58
N GLY A 355 -43.11 59.05 -17.36
CA GLY A 355 -43.93 58.99 -16.15
C GLY A 355 -44.44 57.58 -15.87
N GLY A 356 -45.59 57.44 -15.22
CA GLY A 356 -46.21 56.14 -14.92
C GLY A 356 -47.02 56.12 -13.63
N SER A 357 -46.85 55.06 -12.82
CA SER A 357 -47.54 54.85 -11.54
C SER A 357 -47.45 56.07 -10.62
N VAL A 358 -48.61 56.60 -10.25
CA VAL A 358 -48.75 57.72 -9.33
C VAL A 358 -48.30 57.35 -7.92
N MET A 359 -48.63 56.14 -7.44
CA MET A 359 -48.19 55.68 -6.12
C MET A 359 -46.66 55.50 -6.05
N GLU A 360 -46.02 54.97 -7.10
CA GLU A 360 -44.56 54.85 -7.14
C GLU A 360 -43.90 56.23 -7.25
N GLY A 361 -44.41 57.11 -8.11
CA GLY A 361 -43.93 58.50 -8.19
C GLY A 361 -44.07 59.27 -6.87
N SER A 362 -45.16 59.06 -6.14
CA SER A 362 -45.39 59.62 -4.79
C SER A 362 -44.37 59.11 -3.78
N LYS A 363 -44.07 57.81 -3.80
CA LYS A 363 -43.04 57.20 -2.95
C LYS A 363 -41.64 57.74 -3.28
N ILE A 364 -41.35 57.98 -4.57
CA ILE A 364 -40.09 58.59 -5.01
C ILE A 364 -39.96 60.01 -4.46
N LEU A 365 -41.00 60.85 -4.58
CA LEU A 365 -41.02 62.21 -4.02
C LEU A 365 -40.76 62.22 -2.51
N GLU A 366 -41.46 61.37 -1.73
CA GLU A 366 -41.24 61.31 -0.28
C GLU A 366 -39.88 60.70 0.09
N ALA A 367 -39.34 59.75 -0.69
CA ALA A 367 -37.99 59.21 -0.48
C ALA A 367 -36.89 60.25 -0.75
N MET A 368 -37.06 61.09 -1.78
CA MET A 368 -36.18 62.24 -2.06
C MET A 368 -36.22 63.24 -0.90
N LYS A 369 -37.43 63.59 -0.43
CA LYS A 369 -37.70 64.55 0.65
C LYS A 369 -37.30 64.06 2.04
N ALA A 370 -37.26 62.75 2.26
CA ALA A 370 -36.77 62.13 3.50
C ALA A 370 -35.26 61.77 3.47
N SER A 371 -34.58 62.02 2.35
CA SER A 371 -33.14 61.79 2.21
C SER A 371 -32.32 62.74 3.11
N ARG A 372 -31.19 62.25 3.65
CA ARG A 372 -30.28 63.06 4.48
C ARG A 372 -29.26 63.84 3.63
N ALA A 373 -28.89 63.31 2.47
CA ALA A 373 -28.23 64.01 1.39
C ALA A 373 -29.28 64.65 0.47
N PRO A 374 -29.05 65.86 -0.06
CA PRO A 374 -29.97 66.48 -1.01
C PRO A 374 -30.05 65.65 -2.30
N VAL A 375 -31.26 65.48 -2.85
CA VAL A 375 -31.48 64.75 -4.12
C VAL A 375 -31.83 65.73 -5.22
N TYR A 376 -30.98 65.80 -6.25
CA TYR A 376 -31.12 66.69 -7.40
C TYR A 376 -31.53 65.91 -8.64
N VAL A 377 -32.51 66.44 -9.38
CA VAL A 377 -32.96 65.81 -10.65
C VAL A 377 -32.18 66.40 -11.81
N VAL A 378 -31.84 65.58 -12.80
CA VAL A 378 -31.09 65.98 -13.99
C VAL A 378 -31.76 65.39 -15.23
N VAL A 379 -32.41 66.24 -16.04
CA VAL A 379 -33.10 65.82 -17.27
C VAL A 379 -32.21 66.06 -18.50
N LYS A 380 -31.93 65.01 -19.27
CA LYS A 380 -31.13 65.14 -20.50
C LYS A 380 -32.00 65.31 -21.75
N SER A 381 -33.08 64.53 -21.89
CA SER A 381 -33.88 64.48 -23.13
C SER A 381 -35.39 64.67 -22.89
N LEU A 382 -36.04 63.88 -22.03
CA LEU A 382 -37.48 63.96 -21.75
C LEU A 382 -37.81 63.62 -20.29
N ALA A 383 -38.55 64.51 -19.62
CA ALA A 383 -39.24 64.21 -18.37
C ALA A 383 -40.73 64.57 -18.52
N ALA A 384 -41.58 63.56 -18.67
CA ALA A 384 -43.01 63.74 -18.88
C ALA A 384 -43.85 63.23 -17.70
N SER A 385 -45.05 63.79 -17.54
CA SER A 385 -46.06 63.32 -16.61
C SER A 385 -45.54 63.23 -15.16
N MET A 386 -45.68 62.06 -14.49
CA MET A 386 -45.12 61.85 -13.15
C MET A 386 -43.61 62.15 -13.04
N ALA A 387 -42.82 61.98 -14.11
CA ALA A 387 -41.39 62.36 -14.13
C ALA A 387 -41.18 63.89 -14.26
N ALA A 388 -42.08 64.60 -14.96
CA ALA A 388 -42.10 66.07 -14.98
C ALA A 388 -42.42 66.64 -13.58
N VAL A 389 -43.31 65.98 -12.83
CA VAL A 389 -43.61 66.34 -11.43
C VAL A 389 -42.41 66.10 -10.51
N ILE A 390 -41.75 64.94 -10.61
CA ILE A 390 -40.51 64.65 -9.87
C ILE A 390 -39.44 65.71 -10.15
N THR A 391 -39.25 66.09 -11.42
CA THR A 391 -38.35 67.17 -11.84
C THR A 391 -38.76 68.53 -11.25
N THR A 392 -40.05 68.85 -11.25
CA THR A 392 -40.56 70.15 -10.79
C THR A 392 -40.47 70.29 -9.27
N LEU A 393 -40.72 69.22 -8.51
CA LEU A 393 -40.79 69.24 -7.04
C LEU A 393 -39.48 68.86 -6.33
N ALA A 394 -38.39 68.65 -7.07
CA ALA A 394 -37.05 68.45 -6.51
C ALA A 394 -36.55 69.68 -5.73
N GLU A 395 -35.59 69.48 -4.81
CA GLU A 395 -34.88 70.59 -4.14
C GLU A 395 -34.13 71.46 -5.16
N ARG A 396 -33.53 70.81 -6.16
CA ARG A 396 -33.01 71.43 -7.38
C ARG A 396 -33.22 70.49 -8.56
N SER A 397 -33.66 71.03 -9.68
CA SER A 397 -33.61 70.35 -10.98
C SER A 397 -32.76 71.08 -12.00
N TYR A 398 -32.01 70.29 -12.76
CA TYR A 398 -31.13 70.69 -13.83
C TYR A 398 -31.63 70.07 -15.15
N ALA A 399 -31.50 70.76 -16.28
CA ALA A 399 -31.79 70.15 -17.58
C ALA A 399 -30.93 70.71 -18.72
N TYR A 400 -30.66 69.89 -19.74
CA TYR A 400 -30.08 70.37 -21.01
C TYR A 400 -31.06 71.31 -21.73
N PRO A 401 -30.58 72.26 -22.58
CA PRO A 401 -31.45 73.28 -23.18
C PRO A 401 -32.55 72.69 -24.08
N ASN A 402 -32.24 71.56 -24.72
CA ASN A 402 -33.13 70.83 -25.63
C ASN A 402 -33.99 69.76 -24.91
N ALA A 403 -33.83 69.58 -23.59
CA ALA A 403 -34.65 68.63 -22.84
C ALA A 403 -36.10 69.13 -22.81
N VAL A 404 -37.05 68.22 -23.00
CA VAL A 404 -38.49 68.52 -23.01
C VAL A 404 -39.11 68.10 -21.69
N ILE A 405 -39.91 69.00 -21.10
CA ILE A 405 -40.66 68.73 -19.88
C ILE A 405 -42.16 68.81 -20.23
N VAL A 406 -42.94 67.79 -19.88
CA VAL A 406 -44.36 67.66 -20.27
C VAL A 406 -45.26 67.48 -19.05
N HIS A 407 -46.13 68.46 -18.78
CA HIS A 407 -47.19 68.34 -17.76
C HIS A 407 -48.56 68.19 -18.42
N HIS A 408 -49.37 67.26 -17.90
CA HIS A 408 -50.76 67.04 -18.35
C HIS A 408 -51.69 66.73 -17.17
N GLN A 409 -52.99 66.51 -17.42
CA GLN A 409 -53.92 66.06 -16.39
C GLN A 409 -53.78 64.56 -16.11
N LEU A 410 -54.04 64.15 -14.86
CA LEU A 410 -54.02 62.75 -14.43
C LEU A 410 -55.00 61.92 -15.28
N TRP A 411 -54.45 61.00 -16.06
CA TRP A 411 -55.19 60.10 -16.93
C TRP A 411 -55.58 58.83 -16.19
N THR A 412 -56.77 58.29 -16.48
CA THR A 412 -57.29 57.06 -15.89
C THR A 412 -58.45 56.51 -16.71
N LEU A 413 -58.65 55.19 -16.67
CA LEU A 413 -59.82 54.51 -17.22
C LEU A 413 -60.62 53.86 -16.09
N ALA A 414 -61.86 54.33 -15.90
CA ALA A 414 -62.77 53.84 -14.88
C ALA A 414 -63.84 52.92 -15.50
N ILE A 415 -64.02 51.72 -14.94
CA ILE A 415 -65.04 50.76 -15.34
C ILE A 415 -65.68 50.19 -14.07
N GLY A 416 -67.01 50.22 -14.01
CA GLY A 416 -67.79 49.75 -12.86
C GLY A 416 -69.25 50.21 -12.94
N ASN A 417 -70.01 49.94 -11.88
CA ASN A 417 -71.31 50.56 -11.65
C ASN A 417 -71.17 52.04 -11.21
N GLN A 418 -72.26 52.80 -11.19
CA GLN A 418 -72.22 54.24 -10.88
C GLN A 418 -71.42 54.56 -9.61
N ARG A 419 -71.57 53.78 -8.53
CA ARG A 419 -70.90 54.04 -7.26
C ARG A 419 -69.39 53.80 -7.33
N GLU A 420 -68.97 52.76 -8.04
CA GLU A 420 -67.54 52.47 -8.28
C GLU A 420 -66.89 53.58 -9.12
N LEU A 421 -67.61 54.13 -10.10
CA LEU A 421 -67.15 55.25 -10.92
C LEU A 421 -67.04 56.56 -10.12
N GLU A 422 -68.00 56.84 -9.23
CA GLU A 422 -67.92 57.97 -8.29
C GLU A 422 -66.70 57.87 -7.36
N GLU A 423 -66.45 56.68 -6.80
CA GLU A 423 -65.34 56.44 -5.88
C GLU A 423 -63.96 56.51 -6.57
N GLN A 424 -63.85 55.99 -7.79
CA GLN A 424 -62.63 56.13 -8.60
C GLN A 424 -62.38 57.59 -9.02
N LEU A 425 -63.44 58.38 -9.29
CA LEU A 425 -63.32 59.80 -9.63
C LEU A 425 -62.85 60.66 -8.45
N GLU A 426 -63.38 60.46 -7.24
CA GLU A 426 -62.87 61.18 -6.06
C GLU A 426 -61.41 60.80 -5.74
N MET A 427 -61.03 59.55 -5.97
CA MET A 427 -59.65 59.09 -5.82
C MET A 427 -58.69 59.74 -6.82
N ALA A 428 -59.10 59.87 -8.09
CA ALA A 428 -58.34 60.59 -9.12
C ALA A 428 -58.19 62.09 -8.78
N LYS A 429 -59.22 62.73 -8.21
CA LYS A 429 -59.14 64.10 -7.69
C LYS A 429 -58.15 64.19 -6.51
N ASP A 430 -58.17 63.24 -5.58
CA ASP A 430 -57.27 63.23 -4.42
C ASP A 430 -55.81 62.97 -4.78
N TRP A 431 -55.53 62.17 -5.81
CA TRP A 431 -54.18 62.09 -6.38
C TRP A 431 -53.77 63.38 -7.07
N THR A 432 -54.66 63.99 -7.85
CA THR A 432 -54.40 65.30 -8.48
C THR A 432 -54.06 66.37 -7.42
N LYS A 433 -54.75 66.37 -6.27
CA LYS A 433 -54.47 67.22 -5.09
C LYS A 433 -53.09 67.01 -4.46
N ARG A 434 -52.49 65.83 -4.61
CA ARG A 434 -51.18 65.50 -4.01
C ARG A 434 -50.01 65.73 -4.97
N ILE A 435 -50.28 65.69 -6.27
CA ILE A 435 -49.25 65.60 -7.31
C ILE A 435 -49.16 66.91 -8.12
N MET A 436 -50.31 67.47 -8.54
CA MET A 436 -50.34 68.64 -9.43
C MET A 436 -50.52 69.97 -8.69
N TYR A 437 -51.16 69.96 -7.51
CA TYR A 437 -51.32 71.19 -6.72
C TYR A 437 -49.95 71.78 -6.29
N PRO A 438 -48.97 71.01 -5.80
CA PRO A 438 -47.63 71.53 -5.52
C PRO A 438 -46.89 72.07 -6.76
N VAL A 439 -47.20 71.54 -7.96
CA VAL A 439 -46.67 72.07 -9.23
C VAL A 439 -47.27 73.43 -9.54
N ALA A 440 -48.60 73.57 -9.45
CA ALA A 440 -49.29 74.86 -9.61
C ALA A 440 -48.81 75.89 -8.57
N GLU A 441 -48.62 75.48 -7.32
CA GLU A 441 -48.07 76.32 -6.24
C GLU A 441 -46.63 76.78 -6.53
N LYS A 442 -45.72 75.89 -6.99
CA LYS A 442 -44.36 76.29 -7.38
C LYS A 442 -44.41 77.29 -8.54
N MET A 443 -45.24 77.05 -9.56
CA MET A 443 -45.48 77.99 -10.67
C MET A 443 -46.01 79.34 -10.17
N GLY A 444 -46.91 79.34 -9.19
CA GLY A 444 -47.64 80.51 -8.70
C GLY A 444 -49.00 80.68 -9.39
N LEU A 445 -49.71 79.58 -9.63
CA LEU A 445 -51.01 79.50 -10.31
C LEU A 445 -52.03 78.78 -9.44
N SER A 446 -53.32 79.01 -9.70
CA SER A 446 -54.37 78.06 -9.30
C SER A 446 -54.31 76.79 -10.15
N MET A 447 -54.97 75.73 -9.69
CA MET A 447 -55.06 74.48 -10.44
C MET A 447 -56.00 74.57 -11.65
N GLU A 448 -57.06 75.36 -11.54
CA GLU A 448 -57.93 75.73 -12.65
C GLU A 448 -57.15 76.53 -13.70
N GLU A 449 -56.24 77.41 -13.28
CA GLU A 449 -55.34 78.16 -14.18
C GLU A 449 -54.30 77.25 -14.84
N LEU A 450 -53.71 76.30 -14.12
CA LEU A 450 -52.77 75.32 -14.69
C LEU A 450 -53.46 74.44 -15.75
N VAL A 451 -54.63 73.88 -15.44
CA VAL A 451 -55.43 73.08 -16.38
C VAL A 451 -55.91 73.91 -17.56
N LYS A 452 -56.29 75.18 -17.35
CA LYS A 452 -56.61 76.10 -18.45
C LYS A 452 -55.43 76.32 -19.37
N LYS A 453 -54.21 76.52 -18.83
CA LYS A 453 -52.99 76.67 -19.64
C LYS A 453 -52.61 75.41 -20.40
N MET A 454 -52.85 74.23 -19.82
CA MET A 454 -52.68 72.94 -20.52
C MET A 454 -53.49 72.90 -21.83
N TYR A 455 -54.79 73.23 -21.75
CA TYR A 455 -55.67 73.25 -22.94
C TYR A 455 -55.50 74.48 -23.84
N GLU A 456 -54.96 75.59 -23.35
CA GLU A 456 -54.51 76.72 -24.19
C GLU A 456 -53.28 76.36 -25.04
N LYS A 457 -52.46 75.41 -24.58
CA LYS A 457 -51.20 74.99 -25.21
C LYS A 457 -51.36 73.77 -26.12
N ASN A 458 -52.21 72.82 -25.75
CA ASN A 458 -52.42 71.59 -26.50
C ASN A 458 -53.88 71.11 -26.38
N SER A 459 -54.50 70.73 -27.49
CA SER A 459 -55.91 70.29 -27.54
C SER A 459 -56.23 69.05 -26.71
N ILE A 460 -55.24 68.20 -26.40
CA ILE A 460 -55.41 67.04 -25.49
C ILE A 460 -54.97 67.31 -24.04
N GLY A 461 -54.38 68.48 -23.76
CA GLY A 461 -53.92 68.87 -22.42
C GLY A 461 -52.44 68.61 -22.13
N ASP A 462 -51.67 68.05 -23.07
CA ASP A 462 -50.25 67.78 -22.89
C ASP A 462 -49.40 69.04 -23.15
N TRP A 463 -49.13 69.81 -22.10
CA TRP A 463 -48.29 71.01 -22.18
C TRP A 463 -46.82 70.63 -22.07
N TYR A 464 -46.16 70.54 -23.23
CA TYR A 464 -44.72 70.41 -23.34
C TYR A 464 -44.04 71.77 -23.50
N GLU A 465 -42.83 71.91 -22.94
CA GLU A 465 -41.91 73.03 -23.17
C GLU A 465 -40.46 72.53 -23.16
N PHE A 466 -39.58 73.21 -23.89
CA PHE A 466 -38.14 73.01 -23.76
C PHE A 466 -37.61 73.61 -22.44
N ALA A 467 -36.49 73.10 -21.93
CA ALA A 467 -35.92 73.48 -20.65
C ALA A 467 -35.74 74.99 -20.45
N ASP A 468 -35.41 75.73 -21.51
CA ASP A 468 -35.26 77.19 -21.44
C ASP A 468 -36.58 77.90 -21.10
N VAL A 469 -37.72 77.44 -21.60
CA VAL A 469 -39.06 77.94 -21.24
C VAL A 469 -39.57 77.30 -19.95
N ALA A 470 -39.36 76.00 -19.77
CA ALA A 470 -39.71 75.25 -18.57
C ALA A 470 -39.08 75.88 -17.30
N SER A 471 -37.86 76.44 -17.41
CA SER A 471 -37.22 77.15 -16.31
C SER A 471 -37.87 78.52 -16.00
N LYS A 472 -38.32 79.25 -17.04
CA LYS A 472 -39.15 80.47 -16.85
C LYS A 472 -40.50 80.15 -16.17
N LEU A 473 -40.99 78.91 -16.34
CA LEU A 473 -42.17 78.36 -15.66
C LEU A 473 -41.87 77.71 -14.31
N LYS A 474 -40.60 77.65 -13.87
CA LYS A 474 -40.12 76.98 -12.65
C LYS A 474 -40.35 75.45 -12.61
N TRP A 475 -40.51 74.82 -13.77
CA TRP A 475 -40.50 73.35 -13.90
C TRP A 475 -39.09 72.76 -13.78
N VAL A 476 -38.07 73.56 -14.13
CA VAL A 476 -36.64 73.24 -13.97
C VAL A 476 -35.93 74.43 -13.32
N ASP A 477 -35.17 74.21 -12.26
CA ASP A 477 -34.53 75.32 -11.53
C ASP A 477 -33.28 75.88 -12.24
N THR A 478 -32.62 75.12 -13.11
CA THR A 478 -31.43 75.57 -13.85
C THR A 478 -31.28 74.85 -15.20
N VAL A 479 -31.04 75.60 -16.27
CA VAL A 479 -30.62 75.05 -17.57
C VAL A 479 -29.09 74.97 -17.60
N VAL A 480 -28.54 73.82 -17.96
CA VAL A 480 -27.09 73.56 -17.98
C VAL A 480 -26.57 73.52 -19.41
N LYS A 481 -25.32 73.96 -19.62
CA LYS A 481 -24.68 73.96 -20.93
C LYS A 481 -24.02 72.62 -21.27
N ASP A 482 -23.56 71.90 -20.23
CA ASP A 482 -22.73 70.70 -20.31
C ASP A 482 -22.87 69.93 -18.98
N ILE A 483 -22.90 68.59 -19.05
CA ILE A 483 -22.96 67.70 -17.89
C ILE A 483 -21.72 66.82 -17.89
N ARG A 484 -20.84 67.04 -16.92
CA ARG A 484 -19.60 66.30 -16.72
C ARG A 484 -19.85 65.19 -15.72
N ASP A 485 -20.28 64.05 -16.22
CA ASP A 485 -20.47 62.85 -15.41
C ASP A 485 -19.11 62.18 -15.10
N THR A 486 -18.64 62.35 -13.86
CA THR A 486 -17.39 61.76 -13.36
C THR A 486 -17.56 60.35 -12.80
N SER A 487 -18.75 59.73 -12.96
CA SER A 487 -18.97 58.33 -12.59
C SER A 487 -18.36 57.35 -13.59
N PHE A 488 -18.30 57.72 -14.88
CA PHE A 488 -17.72 56.92 -15.95
C PHE A 488 -16.18 56.92 -15.87
N ASN A 489 -15.64 55.90 -15.18
CA ASN A 489 -14.20 55.71 -15.03
C ASN A 489 -13.66 54.44 -15.73
N ARG A 490 -14.43 53.83 -16.62
CA ARG A 490 -14.05 52.67 -17.46
C ARG A 490 -14.07 53.07 -18.94
N GLN A 491 -13.27 52.42 -19.78
CA GLN A 491 -13.42 52.50 -21.23
C GLN A 491 -14.80 51.97 -21.65
N PRO A 492 -15.51 52.61 -22.61
CA PRO A 492 -16.76 52.08 -23.14
C PRO A 492 -16.52 50.73 -23.83
N MET A 493 -17.02 49.65 -23.22
CA MET A 493 -16.96 48.30 -23.79
C MET A 493 -17.89 48.19 -25.00
N ALA A 494 -17.52 47.35 -25.96
CA ALA A 494 -18.31 47.10 -27.18
C ALA A 494 -19.40 46.02 -27.00
N THR A 495 -19.66 45.58 -25.76
CA THR A 495 -20.62 44.55 -25.38
C THR A 495 -21.40 44.97 -24.12
N GLU A 496 -22.68 44.62 -24.08
CA GLU A 496 -23.73 45.23 -23.24
C GLU A 496 -23.78 44.70 -21.79
N GLU A 497 -22.65 44.27 -21.24
CA GLU A 497 -22.60 43.41 -20.03
C GLU A 497 -22.56 44.16 -18.69
N GLU A 498 -22.53 45.51 -18.66
CA GLU A 498 -22.54 46.29 -17.41
C GLU A 498 -23.91 46.87 -17.01
N GLU A 499 -25.01 46.51 -17.68
CA GLU A 499 -26.39 46.83 -17.21
C GLU A 499 -26.86 45.95 -16.02
N GLU A 500 -26.00 45.14 -15.36
CA GLU A 500 -26.33 44.30 -14.17
C GLU A 500 -26.91 45.03 -12.93
N GLY A 501 -27.22 46.33 -13.04
CA GLY A 501 -28.04 47.03 -12.07
C GLY A 501 -29.48 46.51 -12.02
N GLY A 502 -30.10 46.53 -10.84
CA GLY A 502 -31.47 46.05 -10.63
C GLY A 502 -32.57 46.71 -11.50
N MET A 503 -32.27 47.78 -12.25
CA MET A 503 -33.19 48.33 -13.26
C MET A 503 -33.29 47.42 -14.48
N MET A 504 -32.20 46.81 -14.95
CA MET A 504 -32.24 45.88 -16.09
C MET A 504 -33.04 44.62 -15.74
N MET A 505 -32.88 44.08 -14.53
CA MET A 505 -33.73 42.98 -14.02
C MET A 505 -35.20 43.38 -13.94
N LEU A 506 -35.50 44.66 -13.67
CA LEU A 506 -36.87 45.20 -13.65
C LEU A 506 -37.42 45.35 -15.09
N ARG A 507 -36.65 45.95 -16.00
CA ARG A 507 -36.94 46.09 -17.44
C ARG A 507 -37.07 44.75 -18.17
N SER A 508 -36.29 43.74 -17.80
CA SER A 508 -36.28 42.43 -18.45
C SER A 508 -37.63 41.69 -18.34
N ALA A 509 -38.44 42.03 -17.34
CA ALA A 509 -39.83 41.57 -17.24
C ALA A 509 -40.75 42.16 -18.34
N LEU A 510 -40.34 43.25 -18.98
CA LEU A 510 -41.11 44.06 -19.93
C LEU A 510 -40.67 43.81 -21.39
N SER A 511 -40.97 42.62 -21.90
CA SER A 511 -40.76 42.29 -23.31
C SER A 511 -41.68 43.10 -24.24
N GLU A 512 -41.07 43.81 -25.21
CA GLU A 512 -41.78 44.36 -26.38
C GLU A 512 -42.48 43.22 -27.15
N LYS A 513 -43.67 43.50 -27.65
CA LYS A 513 -44.55 42.59 -28.38
C LYS A 513 -45.07 43.27 -29.64
N VAL A 514 -45.58 42.48 -30.56
CA VAL A 514 -46.30 42.96 -31.75
C VAL A 514 -47.75 42.49 -31.66
N ASP A 515 -48.69 43.35 -32.03
CA ASP A 515 -50.13 43.02 -32.04
C ASP A 515 -50.60 42.43 -33.39
N GLN A 516 -51.91 42.25 -33.55
CA GLN A 516 -52.52 41.70 -34.77
C GLN A 516 -52.50 42.69 -35.94
N GLN A 517 -52.17 43.96 -35.67
CA GLN A 517 -52.12 45.07 -36.62
C GLN A 517 -50.67 45.36 -37.05
N GLY A 518 -49.68 44.69 -36.45
CA GLY A 518 -48.26 44.89 -36.71
C GLY A 518 -47.62 46.03 -35.92
N GLN A 519 -48.33 46.63 -34.96
CA GLN A 519 -47.79 47.68 -34.09
C GLN A 519 -46.96 47.05 -32.97
N ARG A 520 -45.79 47.62 -32.70
CA ARG A 520 -44.98 47.29 -31.53
C ARG A 520 -45.60 47.93 -30.30
N TYR A 521 -45.60 47.22 -29.18
CA TYR A 521 -46.07 47.72 -27.90
C TYR A 521 -45.33 47.03 -26.74
N LEU A 522 -45.15 47.74 -25.64
CA LEU A 522 -44.64 47.20 -24.38
C LEU A 522 -45.82 47.00 -23.41
N LYS A 523 -45.99 45.77 -22.92
CA LYS A 523 -47.06 45.48 -21.96
C LYS A 523 -46.65 45.86 -20.54
N LEU A 524 -47.36 46.81 -19.95
CA LEU A 524 -47.14 47.28 -18.59
C LEU A 524 -47.64 46.27 -17.53
N PRO A 525 -47.05 46.27 -16.33
CA PRO A 525 -47.51 45.43 -15.22
C PRO A 525 -48.83 45.95 -14.63
N ARG A 526 -49.57 45.07 -13.96
CA ARG A 526 -50.76 45.46 -13.21
C ARG A 526 -50.36 46.35 -12.01
N LEU A 527 -50.97 47.51 -11.91
CA LEU A 527 -50.80 48.41 -10.76
C LEU A 527 -51.37 47.85 -9.46
N SER A 528 -50.95 48.46 -8.34
CA SER A 528 -51.58 48.25 -7.04
C SER A 528 -53.04 48.74 -7.04
N PRO A 529 -53.91 48.22 -6.16
CA PRO A 529 -55.21 48.86 -5.92
C PRO A 529 -55.01 50.33 -5.53
N LEU A 530 -55.90 51.19 -6.01
CA LEU A 530 -55.95 52.65 -5.73
C LEU A 530 -54.86 53.49 -6.43
N ASP A 531 -54.11 52.88 -7.35
CA ASP A 531 -53.05 53.51 -8.16
C ASP A 531 -53.50 53.76 -9.61
N PHE A 532 -52.82 54.68 -10.31
CA PHE A 532 -53.13 55.09 -11.68
C PHE A 532 -51.86 55.29 -12.52
N TYR A 533 -51.94 55.03 -13.83
CA TYR A 533 -50.86 55.37 -14.77
C TYR A 533 -50.99 56.82 -15.23
N PHE A 534 -50.27 57.72 -14.55
CA PHE A 534 -50.03 59.09 -15.01
C PHE A 534 -48.78 59.06 -15.91
N LEU A 535 -49.04 58.69 -17.18
CA LEU A 535 -48.06 58.36 -18.20
C LEU A 535 -48.33 59.18 -19.47
N TYR A 536 -47.28 59.71 -20.10
CA TYR A 536 -47.35 60.31 -21.42
C TYR A 536 -47.15 59.22 -22.50
N ASN A 537 -48.23 58.86 -23.21
CA ASN A 537 -48.28 57.72 -24.14
C ASN A 537 -49.05 58.10 -25.43
N PRO A 538 -48.50 59.01 -26.26
CA PRO A 538 -49.24 59.64 -27.37
C PRO A 538 -49.48 58.72 -28.58
N ASP A 539 -48.79 57.59 -28.65
CA ASP A 539 -48.76 56.63 -29.76
C ASP A 539 -49.31 55.24 -29.41
N ASP A 540 -49.83 55.06 -28.19
CA ASP A 540 -50.35 53.78 -27.65
C ASP A 540 -49.29 52.66 -27.57
N TYR A 541 -48.00 53.01 -27.49
CA TYR A 541 -46.90 52.04 -27.37
C TYR A 541 -46.92 51.30 -26.01
N TYR A 542 -47.29 51.96 -24.91
CA TYR A 542 -47.41 51.33 -23.59
C TYR A 542 -48.85 50.88 -23.32
N ARG A 543 -49.08 49.60 -22.96
CA ARG A 543 -50.43 48.98 -22.88
C ARG A 543 -50.63 48.06 -21.67
#